data_AF-A0A800G4C1-F1
#
_entry.id   AF-A0A800G4C1-F1
#
_cell.length_a   1.000
_cell.length_b   1.000
_cell.length_c   1.000
_cell.angle_alpha   90.00
_cell.angle_beta   90.00
_cell.angle_gamma   90.00
#
_symmetry.space_group_name_H-M   'P 1'
#
loop_
_entity.id
_entity.type
_entity.pdbx_description
1 polymer ?
#
loop_
_entity_poly.entity_id
_entity_poly.type
_entity_poly.pdbx_seq_one_letter_code
_entity_poly.pdbx_strand_id
1 'polypeptide(L)' 'MRLSTTLALIGPLLIESVHANQDWSVSLVQPGEALPALVLPTIDGKATVDLADLRGKKVLLIQFASW' A
#
# COMPACT_ATOMS: atom_id res chain seq x y z
N MET A 1 18.84 -33.97 -35.29
CA MET A 1 18.15 -34.39 -34.04
C MET A 1 17.46 -33.18 -33.44
N ARG A 2 16.13 -33.19 -33.41
CA ARG A 2 15.31 -32.15 -32.77
C ARG A 2 14.92 -32.66 -31.38
N LEU A 3 15.27 -31.93 -30.32
CA LEU A 3 14.68 -32.10 -29.01
C LEU A 3 13.86 -30.86 -28.69
N SER A 4 12.54 -30.98 -28.77
CA SER A 4 11.59 -30.05 -28.14
C SER A 4 11.54 -30.40 -26.66
N THR A 5 12.11 -29.55 -25.81
CA THR A 5 11.88 -29.60 -24.37
C THR A 5 10.82 -28.58 -24.02
N THR A 6 9.58 -29.05 -23.89
CA THR A 6 8.45 -28.28 -23.36
C THR A 6 8.71 -28.00 -21.89
N LEU A 7 9.24 -26.82 -21.57
CA LEU A 7 9.41 -26.36 -20.20
C LEU A 7 8.07 -25.76 -19.72
N ALA A 8 7.21 -26.60 -19.15
CA ALA A 8 6.09 -26.13 -18.34
C ALA A 8 6.60 -25.95 -16.90
N LEU A 9 6.84 -24.71 -16.50
CA LEU A 9 6.68 -24.34 -15.09
C LEU A 9 6.20 -22.90 -15.00
N ILE A 10 4.87 -22.79 -14.99
CA ILE A 10 4.12 -21.61 -14.57
C ILE A 10 4.46 -21.38 -13.10
N GLY A 11 5.21 -20.34 -12.79
CA GLY A 11 5.50 -19.97 -11.41
C GLY A 11 6.43 -18.76 -11.30
N PRO A 12 6.04 -17.68 -10.61
CA PRO A 12 4.72 -17.12 -10.39
C PRO A 12 4.60 -15.74 -11.07
N LEU A 13 3.43 -15.51 -11.65
CA LEU A 13 2.96 -14.27 -12.29
C LEU A 13 2.66 -13.16 -11.25
N LEU A 14 3.58 -12.86 -10.33
CA LEU A 14 3.28 -12.00 -9.17
C LEU A 14 4.42 -11.11 -8.66
N ILE A 15 5.53 -10.97 -9.39
CA ILE A 15 6.64 -10.10 -8.96
C ILE A 15 7.21 -9.36 -10.17
N GLU A 16 6.42 -8.56 -10.86
CA GLU A 16 6.99 -7.39 -11.55
C GLU A 16 6.02 -6.21 -11.45
N SER A 17 6.39 -5.30 -10.57
CA SER A 17 6.16 -3.87 -10.74
C SER A 17 4.72 -3.39 -10.71
N VAL A 18 4.16 -3.38 -9.50
CA VAL A 18 3.52 -2.14 -9.02
C VAL A 18 4.63 -1.10 -8.84
N HIS A 19 5.22 -0.65 -9.95
CA HIS A 19 5.87 0.66 -10.03
C HIS A 19 4.75 1.66 -10.33
N ALA A 20 3.81 1.76 -9.41
CA ALA A 20 3.05 2.99 -9.31
C ALA A 20 4.07 4.03 -8.88
N ASN A 21 4.55 4.80 -9.86
CA ASN A 21 5.09 6.12 -9.63
C ASN A 21 3.99 6.87 -8.86
N GLN A 22 4.02 6.79 -7.53
CA GLN A 22 3.21 7.62 -6.65
C GLN A 22 3.80 9.01 -6.81
N ASP A 23 3.38 9.68 -7.89
CA ASP A 23 3.32 11.12 -7.96
C ASP A 23 2.45 11.53 -6.76
N TRP A 24 3.10 11.73 -5.63
CA TRP A 24 2.48 12.14 -4.37
C TRP A 24 2.10 13.62 -4.54
N SER A 25 1.14 13.87 -5.43
CA SER A 25 0.24 14.99 -5.26
C SER A 25 -0.56 14.64 -4.00
N VAL A 26 -0.03 15.02 -2.83
CA VAL A 26 -0.84 15.07 -1.61
C VAL A 26 -2.02 15.95 -2.01
N SER A 27 -3.20 15.38 -2.21
CA SER A 27 -4.40 16.12 -1.86
C SER A 27 -4.30 16.31 -0.35
N LEU A 28 -3.62 17.39 0.04
CA LEU A 28 -3.61 17.90 1.41
C LEU A 28 -5.09 17.94 1.81
N VAL A 29 -5.46 17.06 2.72
CA VAL A 29 -6.82 17.00 3.27
C VAL A 29 -7.13 18.39 3.79
N GLN A 30 -8.17 19.02 3.26
CA GLN A 30 -8.46 20.40 3.61
C GLN A 30 -9.15 20.45 4.98
N PRO A 31 -9.01 21.55 5.74
CA PRO A 31 -9.73 21.70 7.01
C PRO A 31 -11.24 21.53 6.82
N GLY A 32 -11.85 20.68 7.64
CA GLY A 32 -13.29 20.37 7.58
C GLY A 32 -13.65 19.23 6.63
N GLU A 33 -12.73 18.76 5.79
CA GLU A 33 -12.92 17.53 5.02
C GLU A 33 -12.73 16.29 5.89
N ALA A 34 -13.52 15.26 5.62
CA ALA A 34 -13.32 13.97 6.24
C ALA A 34 -12.05 13.33 5.66
N LEU A 35 -11.20 12.80 6.53
CA LEU A 35 -10.08 11.97 6.11
C LEU A 35 -10.63 10.75 5.33
N PRO A 36 -10.07 10.41 4.15
CA PRO A 36 -10.47 9.22 3.43
C PRO A 36 -10.26 7.96 4.28
N ALA A 37 -11.10 6.94 4.06
CA ALA A 37 -10.89 5.64 4.68
C ALA A 37 -9.61 5.03 4.10
N LEU A 38 -8.61 4.86 4.94
CA LEU A 38 -7.27 4.44 4.56
C LEU A 38 -6.88 3.26 5.44
N VAL A 39 -6.49 2.16 4.81
CA VAL A 39 -5.99 0.97 5.49
C VAL A 39 -4.48 0.95 5.36
N LEU A 40 -3.78 1.02 6.48
CA LEU A 40 -2.33 1.05 6.55
C LEU A 40 -1.79 -0.23 7.21
N PRO A 41 -0.68 -0.81 6.73
CA PRO A 41 -0.01 -1.88 7.46
C PRO A 41 0.62 -1.32 8.75
N THR A 42 0.72 -2.16 9.77
CA THR A 42 1.57 -1.86 10.93
C THR A 42 3.05 -1.90 10.52
N ILE A 43 3.91 -1.23 11.29
CA ILE A 43 5.36 -1.16 11.01
C ILE A 43 5.99 -2.57 10.94
N ASP A 44 5.48 -3.52 11.72
CA ASP A 44 5.94 -4.91 11.71
C ASP A 44 5.32 -5.77 10.58
N GLY A 45 4.41 -5.21 9.79
CA GLY A 45 3.75 -5.87 8.67
C GLY A 45 2.76 -6.99 9.04
N LYS A 46 2.46 -7.17 10.33
CA LYS A 46 1.64 -8.30 10.80
C LYS A 46 0.15 -8.02 10.81
N ALA A 47 -0.24 -6.76 10.80
CA ALA A 47 -1.62 -6.34 10.87
C ALA A 47 -1.87 -5.14 9.96
N THR A 48 -3.15 -4.80 9.84
CA THR A 48 -3.59 -3.56 9.20
C THR A 48 -4.40 -2.74 10.19
N VAL A 49 -4.39 -1.43 9.99
CA VAL A 49 -5.17 -0.46 10.75
C VAL A 49 -6.00 0.32 9.75
N ASP A 50 -7.33 0.28 9.89
CA ASP A 50 -8.23 1.17 9.16
C ASP A 50 -8.39 2.48 9.93
N LEU A 51 -8.03 3.60 9.31
CA LEU A 51 -8.22 4.92 9.93
C LEU A 51 -9.70 5.27 10.16
N ALA A 52 -10.63 4.60 9.48
CA ALA A 52 -12.06 4.76 9.73
C ALA A 52 -12.47 4.33 11.16
N ASP A 53 -11.76 3.37 11.76
CA ASP A 53 -12.03 2.91 13.13
C ASP A 53 -11.69 3.98 14.19
N LEU A 54 -10.91 4.99 13.80
CA LEU A 54 -10.52 6.12 14.66
C LEU A 54 -11.51 7.31 14.58
N ARG A 55 -12.57 7.21 13.77
CA ARG A 55 -13.60 8.26 13.66
C ARG A 55 -14.25 8.53 15.02
N GLY A 56 -14.64 9.78 15.24
CA GLY A 56 -15.20 10.24 16.51
C GLY A 56 -14.16 10.44 17.63
N LYS A 57 -12.88 10.14 17.38
CA LYS A 57 -11.77 10.43 18.29
C LYS A 57 -10.97 11.63 17.77
N LYS A 58 -10.39 12.41 18.69
CA LYS A 58 -9.40 13.44 18.35
C LYS A 58 -8.04 12.74 18.18
N VAL A 59 -7.50 12.76 16.96
CA VAL A 59 -6.27 12.03 16.59
C VAL A 59 -5.31 12.99 15.88
N LEU A 60 -4.01 12.84 16.16
CA LEU A 60 -2.93 13.50 15.44
C LEU A 60 -2.24 12.46 14.55
N LEU A 61 -2.22 12.67 13.24
CA LEU A 61 -1.52 11.82 12.28
C LEU A 61 -0.19 12.47 11.91
N ILE A 62 0.91 11.74 12.09
CA ILE A 62 2.26 12.19 11.79
C ILE A 62 2.85 11.23 10.75
N GLN A 63 3.19 11.75 9.58
CA GLN A 63 4.02 11.04 8.62
C GLN A 63 5.47 11.39 8.90
N PHE A 64 6.31 10.38 9.14
CA PHE A 64 7.73 10.56 9.34
C PHE A 64 8.50 9.42 8.68
N ALA A 65 9.80 9.61 8.55
CA ALA A 65 10.71 8.57 8.13
C ALA A 65 12.00 8.72 8.96
N SER A 66 12.62 7.60 9.34
CA SER A 66 13.68 7.55 10.36
C SER A 66 15.10 7.46 9.80
N TRP A 67 15.29 7.81 8.54
CA TRP A 67 16.54 7.71 7.78
C TRP A 67 17.25 9.06 7.72
#